data_AF-A0A3M1PFF2-F1
#
_entry.id   AF-A0A3M1PFF2-F1
#
_cell.length_a   1.000
_cell.length_b   1.000
_cell.length_c   1.000
_cell.angle_alpha   90.00
_cell.angle_beta   90.00
_cell.angle_gamma   90.00
#
_symmetry.space_group_name_H-M   'P 1'
#
loop_
_entity.id
_entity.type
_entity.pdbx_description
1 polymer ?
#
loop_
_entity_poly.entity_id
_entity_poly.type
_entity_poly.pdbx_seq_one_letter_code
_entity_poly.pdbx_strand_id
1 'polypeptide(L)'
;MAEVPTPNRNGDYTTAAVQGNRGNYYNRRWLVIDPDPTYLNCRVSPNGVVRSRIAPGAILTAEFVRNEAIVFQGGSPWLRVRGTDALTFAQRGQTLGTCYIRANTQYIAPINEDAR
;
A
#
# COMPACT_ATOMS: atom_id res chain seq x y z
N MET A 1 2.77 11.01 -19.25
CA MET A 1 1.81 10.58 -18.22
C MET A 1 2.27 9.22 -17.75
N ALA A 2 2.72 9.10 -16.51
CA ALA A 2 2.93 7.78 -15.92
C ALA A 2 1.58 7.12 -15.69
N GLU A 3 1.43 5.87 -16.14
CA GLU A 3 0.28 5.05 -15.79
C GLU A 3 0.42 4.58 -14.34
N VAL A 4 -0.72 4.45 -13.65
CA VAL A 4 -0.79 3.87 -12.31
C VAL A 4 -1.03 2.36 -12.39
N PRO A 5 -0.65 1.57 -11.37
CA PRO A 5 -0.92 0.14 -11.36
C PRO A 5 -2.41 -0.17 -11.55
N THR A 6 -2.70 -1.07 -12.49
CA THR A 6 -4.06 -1.54 -12.76
C THR A 6 -4.32 -2.83 -11.96
N PRO A 7 -5.43 -2.92 -11.23
CA PRO A 7 -5.78 -4.13 -10.49
C PRO A 7 -6.21 -5.26 -11.44
N ASN A 8 -6.08 -6.50 -11.01
CA ASN A 8 -6.63 -7.65 -11.74
C ASN A 8 -8.16 -7.77 -11.53
N ARG A 9 -8.78 -8.83 -12.08
CA ARG A 9 -10.23 -9.08 -11.98
C ARG A 9 -10.76 -9.22 -10.54
N ASN A 10 -9.90 -9.54 -9.58
CA ASN A 10 -10.25 -9.65 -8.16
C ASN A 10 -10.04 -8.33 -7.39
N GLY A 11 -9.67 -7.24 -8.08
CA GLY A 11 -9.32 -5.97 -7.45
C GLY A 11 -7.90 -5.95 -6.87
N ASP A 12 -7.11 -7.00 -7.07
CA ASP A 12 -5.78 -7.14 -6.49
C ASP A 12 -4.73 -6.43 -7.36
N TYR A 13 -3.93 -5.56 -6.74
CA TYR A 13 -2.73 -5.01 -7.38
C TYR A 13 -1.60 -6.03 -7.26
N THR A 14 -0.98 -6.41 -8.38
CA THR A 14 0.07 -7.43 -8.42
C THR A 14 1.49 -6.85 -8.49
N THR A 15 1.61 -5.56 -8.79
CA THR A 15 2.88 -4.83 -8.80
C THR A 15 2.64 -3.35 -8.44
N ALA A 16 3.64 -2.71 -7.83
CA ALA A 16 3.70 -1.26 -7.68
C ALA A 16 4.59 -0.57 -8.73
N ALA A 17 5.19 -1.34 -9.65
CA ALA A 17 5.98 -0.85 -10.75
C ALA A 17 5.18 -0.96 -12.06
N VAL A 18 5.11 0.14 -12.81
CA VAL A 18 4.41 0.20 -14.09
C VAL A 18 5.43 0.46 -15.18
N GLN A 19 5.37 -0.32 -16.25
CA GLN A 19 6.19 -0.06 -17.42
C GLN A 19 5.54 1.05 -18.25
N GLY A 20 6.22 2.17 -18.40
CA GLY A 20 5.79 3.24 -19.31
C GLY A 20 6.79 3.47 -20.44
N ASN A 21 6.46 4.43 -21.30
CA ASN A 21 7.22 4.71 -22.53
C ASN A 21 8.68 5.15 -22.32
N ARG A 22 9.08 5.50 -21.09
CA ARG A 22 10.44 5.95 -20.74
C ARG A 22 11.13 5.05 -19.71
N GLY A 23 10.58 3.85 -19.47
CA GLY A 23 11.09 2.91 -18.47
C GLY A 23 10.08 2.63 -17.35
N ASN A 24 10.59 2.10 -16.24
CA ASN A 24 9.77 1.70 -15.11
C ASN A 24 9.44 2.90 -14.21
N TYR A 25 8.15 3.08 -13.95
CA TYR A 25 7.62 4.04 -13.01
C TYR A 25 7.24 3.31 -11.72
N TYR A 26 7.73 3.82 -10.59
CA TYR A 26 7.48 3.21 -9.28
C TYR A 26 6.41 4.01 -8.56
N ASN A 27 5.21 3.45 -8.46
CA ASN A 27 4.09 4.10 -7.80
C ASN A 27 4.28 4.10 -6.29
N ARG A 28 4.85 5.20 -5.75
CA ARG A 28 5.19 5.33 -4.34
C ARG A 28 4.02 5.75 -3.46
N ARG A 29 3.05 6.47 -4.00
CA ARG A 29 1.97 7.07 -3.20
C ARG A 29 0.67 6.31 -3.39
N TRP A 30 0.05 5.99 -2.27
CA TRP A 30 -1.19 5.21 -2.20
C TRP A 30 -2.15 5.86 -1.22
N LEU A 31 -3.39 6.07 -1.63
CA LEU A 31 -4.47 6.56 -0.78
C LEU A 31 -5.15 5.37 -0.10
N VAL A 32 -5.38 5.46 1.21
CA VAL A 32 -6.24 4.52 1.93
C VAL A 32 -7.70 4.92 1.71
N ILE A 33 -8.47 4.00 1.14
CA ILE A 33 -9.89 4.17 0.77
C ILE A 33 -10.78 3.11 1.43
N ASP A 34 -10.28 2.47 2.49
CA ASP A 34 -11.00 1.42 3.22
C ASP A 34 -12.44 1.88 3.56
N PRO A 35 -13.49 1.18 3.09
CA PRO A 35 -14.87 1.57 3.30
C PRO A 35 -15.33 1.32 4.74
N ASP A 36 -14.60 0.50 5.51
CA ASP A 36 -14.87 0.33 6.94
C ASP A 36 -14.40 1.60 7.68
N PRO A 37 -15.30 2.32 8.39
CA PRO A 37 -14.98 3.57 9.07
C PRO A 37 -14.06 3.40 10.28
N THR A 38 -13.65 2.17 10.61
CA THR A 38 -12.71 1.93 11.70
C THR A 38 -11.29 2.27 11.27
N TYR A 39 -10.50 1.31 10.79
CA TYR A 39 -9.12 1.52 10.38
C TYR A 39 -8.61 0.35 9.52
N LEU A 40 -7.77 0.66 8.53
CA LEU A 40 -7.02 -0.37 7.78
C LEU A 40 -5.91 -0.95 8.67
N ASN A 41 -5.85 -2.28 8.78
CA ASN A 41 -4.81 -2.96 9.55
C ASN A 41 -3.49 -2.99 8.77
N CYS A 42 -2.42 -2.45 9.38
CA CYS A 42 -1.06 -2.61 8.91
C CYS A 42 -0.32 -3.65 9.76
N ARG A 43 0.27 -4.66 9.14
CA ARG A 43 0.83 -5.83 9.81
C ARG A 43 2.35 -5.87 9.75
N VAL A 44 2.99 -6.50 10.74
CA VAL A 44 4.46 -6.62 10.81
C VAL A 44 5.01 -7.44 9.62
N SER A 45 4.28 -8.47 9.23
CA SER A 45 4.49 -9.28 8.04
C SER A 45 3.15 -9.52 7.35
N PRO A 46 3.12 -9.96 6.08
CA PRO A 46 1.87 -10.32 5.46
C PRO A 46 1.17 -11.45 6.26
N ASN A 47 -0.15 -11.32 6.45
CA ASN A 47 -0.94 -12.15 7.38
C ASN A 47 -0.48 -12.18 8.86
N GLY A 48 0.55 -11.43 9.25
CA GLY A 48 1.10 -11.42 10.61
C GLY A 48 0.31 -10.61 11.62
N VAL A 49 0.90 -10.33 12.78
CA VAL A 49 0.27 -9.50 13.82
C VAL A 49 0.08 -8.05 13.35
N VAL A 50 -0.99 -7.41 13.82
CA VAL A 50 -1.25 -5.99 13.53
C VAL A 50 -0.22 -5.14 14.26
N ARG A 51 0.54 -4.36 13.49
CA ARG A 51 1.55 -3.41 13.96
C ARG A 51 0.92 -2.05 14.26
N SER A 52 0.07 -1.59 13.35
CA SER A 52 -0.55 -0.28 13.40
C SER A 52 -1.89 -0.28 12.66
N ARG A 53 -2.67 0.77 12.87
CA ARG A 53 -3.96 1.02 12.23
C ARG A 53 -3.88 2.34 11.48
N ILE A 54 -4.43 2.38 10.27
CA ILE A 54 -4.36 3.53 9.37
C ILE A 54 -5.77 4.04 9.12
N ALA A 55 -5.99 5.33 9.31
CA ALA A 55 -7.30 5.93 9.04
C ALA A 55 -7.56 6.03 7.52
N PRO A 56 -8.82 5.90 7.07
CA PRO A 56 -9.22 6.29 5.72
C PRO A 56 -8.77 7.72 5.40
N GLY A 57 -8.38 7.96 4.15
CA GLY A 57 -7.82 9.24 3.69
C GLY A 57 -6.31 9.41 3.92
N ALA A 58 -5.64 8.47 4.59
CA ALA A 58 -4.19 8.51 4.74
C ALA A 58 -3.47 8.31 3.39
N ILE A 59 -2.40 9.07 3.16
CA ILE A 59 -1.48 8.87 2.03
C ILE A 59 -0.26 8.11 2.52
N LEU A 60 -0.09 6.90 2.02
CA LEU A 60 1.00 6.00 2.36
C LEU A 60 2.15 6.10 1.38
N THR A 61 3.34 5.80 1.86
CA THR A 61 4.54 5.68 1.01
C THR A 61 4.95 4.23 0.90
N ALA A 62 4.86 3.68 -0.31
CA ALA A 62 5.32 2.34 -0.63
C ALA A 62 6.86 2.25 -0.51
N GLU A 63 7.34 1.20 0.13
CA GLU A 63 8.77 0.94 0.30
C GLU A 63 9.19 -0.17 -0.66
N PHE A 64 9.97 0.22 -1.67
CA PHE A 64 10.48 -0.69 -2.69
C PHE A 64 11.72 -1.44 -2.20
N VAL A 65 11.73 -2.75 -2.39
CA VAL A 65 12.90 -3.62 -2.23
C VAL A 65 13.12 -4.36 -3.54
N ARG A 66 14.32 -4.23 -4.10
CA ARG A 66 14.66 -4.83 -5.41
C ARG A 66 13.61 -4.50 -6.49
N ASN A 67 13.21 -3.22 -6.57
CA ASN A 67 12.27 -2.69 -7.56
C ASN A 67 10.81 -3.14 -7.43
N GLU A 68 10.41 -3.73 -6.30
CA GLU A 68 9.00 -4.06 -6.03
C GLU A 68 8.61 -3.67 -4.60
N ALA A 69 7.35 -3.28 -4.40
CA ALA A 69 6.78 -3.00 -3.08
C ALA A 69 5.61 -3.94 -2.74
N ILE A 70 5.07 -4.68 -3.71
CA ILE A 70 4.03 -5.69 -3.51
C ILE A 70 4.66 -7.07 -3.34
N VAL A 71 4.33 -7.74 -2.23
CA VAL A 71 4.75 -9.10 -1.93
C VAL A 71 3.55 -10.03 -1.87
N PHE A 72 3.72 -11.26 -2.36
CA PHE A 72 2.68 -12.29 -2.29
C PHE A 72 2.90 -13.21 -1.10
N GLN A 73 1.83 -13.46 -0.34
CA GLN A 73 1.82 -14.49 0.69
C GLN A 73 0.47 -15.18 0.72
N GLY A 74 0.48 -16.51 0.55
CA GLY A 74 -0.75 -17.32 0.51
C GLY A 74 -1.69 -16.90 -0.62
N GLY A 75 -1.15 -16.58 -1.81
CA GLY A 75 -1.93 -16.15 -2.98
C GLY A 75 -2.50 -14.73 -2.92
N SER A 76 -2.23 -14.00 -1.83
CA SER A 76 -2.72 -12.64 -1.64
C SER A 76 -1.60 -11.60 -1.76
N PRO A 77 -1.84 -10.46 -2.42
CA PRO A 77 -0.84 -9.40 -2.52
C PRO A 77 -0.89 -8.43 -1.33
N TRP A 78 0.29 -8.00 -0.92
CA TRP A 78 0.49 -7.10 0.21
C TRP A 78 1.44 -5.99 -0.16
N LEU A 79 1.01 -4.75 0.04
CA LEU A 79 1.83 -3.58 -0.20
C LEU A 79 2.68 -3.29 1.05
N ARG A 80 3.99 -3.24 0.87
CA ARG A 80 4.93 -2.78 1.88
C ARG A 80 4.92 -1.26 1.93
N VAL A 81 4.60 -0.70 3.09
CA VAL A 81 4.47 0.75 3.28
C VAL A 81 5.23 1.20 4.50
N ARG A 82 5.64 2.47 4.52
CA ARG A 82 5.96 3.18 5.75
C ARG A 82 4.73 3.94 6.21
N GLY A 83 4.34 3.74 7.47
CA GLY A 83 3.29 4.54 8.09
C GLY A 83 3.70 6.01 8.13
N THR A 84 2.85 6.89 7.64
CA THR A 84 3.02 8.35 7.79
C THR A 84 2.37 8.80 9.09
N ASP A 85 3.03 9.70 9.82
CA ASP A 85 2.73 9.91 11.24
C ASP A 85 1.35 10.54 11.54
N ALA A 86 0.78 11.32 10.63
CA ALA A 86 -0.44 12.10 10.94
C ALA A 86 -1.72 11.25 11.05
N LEU A 87 -1.80 10.11 10.36
CA LEU A 87 -3.01 9.27 10.25
C LEU A 87 -2.75 7.78 10.50
N THR A 88 -1.60 7.46 11.08
CA THR A 88 -1.22 6.09 11.45
C THR A 88 -1.07 5.99 12.96
N PHE A 89 -1.74 5.01 13.56
CA PHE A 89 -1.77 4.78 14.99
C PHE A 89 -1.10 3.45 15.33
N ALA A 90 -0.03 3.48 16.12
CA ALA A 90 0.63 2.25 16.55
C ALA A 90 -0.29 1.43 17.45
N GLN A 91 -0.26 0.10 17.31
CA GLN A 91 -0.85 -0.77 18.32
C GLN A 91 -0.07 -0.67 19.64
N ARG A 92 -0.72 -0.99 20.76
CA ARG A 92 -0.10 -0.93 22.08
C ARG A 92 1.18 -1.78 22.10
N GLY A 93 2.31 -1.16 22.45
CA GLY A 93 3.62 -1.83 22.48
C GLY A 93 4.30 -1.97 21.11
N GLN A 94 3.80 -1.31 20.06
CA GLN A 94 4.39 -1.28 18.72
C GLN A 94 4.88 0.12 18.35
N THR A 95 5.67 0.20 17.26
CA THR A 95 6.09 1.45 16.60
C THR A 95 5.54 1.50 15.17
N LEU A 96 5.34 2.70 14.61
CA LEU A 96 4.72 2.87 13.28
C LEU A 96 5.48 2.12 12.18
N GLY A 97 6.78 2.38 12.02
CA GLY A 97 7.72 1.62 11.19
C GLY A 97 7.24 1.25 9.78
N THR A 98 7.92 0.29 9.17
CA THR A 98 7.46 -0.37 7.94
C THR A 98 6.45 -1.46 8.30
N CYS A 99 5.37 -1.57 7.54
CA CYS A 99 4.36 -2.61 7.71
C CYS A 99 3.73 -2.99 6.36
N TYR A 100 2.80 -3.95 6.39
CA TYR A 100 2.15 -4.51 5.22
C TYR A 100 0.63 -4.34 5.30
N ILE A 101 0.03 -3.86 4.22
CA ILE A 101 -1.42 -3.77 4.03
C ILE A 101 -1.87 -4.60 2.84
N ARG A 102 -3.16 -4.93 2.75
CA ARG A 102 -3.72 -5.61 1.58
C ARG A 102 -3.61 -4.73 0.34
N ALA A 103 -3.03 -5.25 -0.73
CA ALA A 103 -2.92 -4.54 -2.01
C ALA A 103 -4.15 -4.82 -2.87
N ASN A 104 -5.31 -4.26 -2.48
CA ASN A 104 -6.57 -4.46 -3.18
C ASN A 104 -7.36 -3.14 -3.26
N THR A 105 -8.13 -2.97 -4.35
CA THR A 105 -8.99 -1.80 -4.62
C THR A 105 -10.02 -1.52 -3.54
N GLN A 106 -10.36 -2.50 -2.70
CA GLN A 106 -11.23 -2.29 -1.54
C GLN A 106 -10.57 -1.46 -0.45
N TYR A 107 -9.23 -1.40 -0.40
CA TYR A 107 -8.51 -0.78 0.72
C TYR A 107 -7.64 0.40 0.29
N ILE A 108 -7.11 0.35 -0.94
CA ILE A 108 -6.16 1.35 -1.43
C ILE A 108 -6.35 1.70 -2.91
N ALA A 109 -5.95 2.92 -3.26
CA ALA A 109 -5.85 3.40 -4.63
C ALA A 109 -4.47 4.02 -4.90
N PRO A 110 -3.83 3.75 -6.06
CA PRO A 110 -2.58 4.40 -6.42
C PRO A 110 -2.81 5.88 -6.75
N ILE A 111 -1.91 6.75 -6.30
CA ILE A 111 -1.92 8.18 -6.63
C ILE A 111 -0.95 8.42 -7.78
N ASN A 112 -1.44 9.03 -8.86
CA ASN A 112 -0.60 9.45 -9.97
C ASN A 112 0.19 10.72 -9.58
N GLU A 113 1.51 10.60 -9.39
CA GLU A 113 2.36 11.75 -9.05
C GLU A 113 2.60 12.71 -10.23
N ASP A 114 2.34 12.29 -11.47
CA ASP A 114 2.53 13.07 -12.70
C ASP A 114 1.25 13.81 -13.15
N ALA A 115 0.13 13.65 -12.45
CA ALA A 115 -1.11 14.38 -12.73
C ALA A 115 -0.99 15.82 -12.21
N ARG A 116 -0.37 16.70 -13.01
CA ARG A 116 -0.26 18.13 -12.76
C ARG A 116 -1.16 18.93 -13.69
#